data_AF-D7WDM2-F1
#
_entry.id   AF-D7WDM2-F1
#
_cell.length_a   1.000
_cell.length_b   1.000
_cell.length_c   1.000
_cell.angle_alpha   90.00
_cell.angle_beta   90.00
_cell.angle_gamma   90.00
#
_symmetry.space_group_name_H-M   'P 1'
#
loop_
_entity.id
_entity.type
_entity.pdbx_description
1 polymer ?
#
loop_
_entity_poly.entity_id
_entity_poly.type
_entity_poly.pdbx_seq_one_letter_code
_entity_poly.pdbx_strand_id
1 'polypeptide(L)' 'MFKELSEAQLREQLTSVKNEMAPYTVDVLRRLKDAGAINFEEERLLNRYESLNWLIEG' A
#
# COMPACT_ATOMS: atom_id res chain seq x y z
N MET A 1 10.02 18.19 14.44
CA MET A 1 10.64 18.28 13.10
C MET A 1 10.02 17.19 12.25
N PHE A 2 9.10 17.52 11.35
CA PHE A 2 8.59 16.55 10.38
C PHE A 2 9.73 16.30 9.39
N LYS A 3 10.28 15.09 9.38
CA LYS A 3 11.28 14.70 8.39
C LYS A 3 10.53 14.33 7.13
N GLU A 4 10.50 15.23 6.15
CA GLU A 4 10.00 14.91 4.82
C GLU A 4 10.83 13.74 4.29
N LEU A 5 10.15 12.61 4.03
CA LEU A 5 10.77 11.48 3.34
C LEU A 5 11.04 11.91 1.90
N SER A 6 12.20 11.57 1.37
CA SER A 6 12.47 11.80 -0.05
C SER A 6 11.57 10.89 -0.91
N GLU A 7 11.30 11.31 -2.14
CA GLU A 7 10.54 10.49 -3.09
C GLU A 7 11.15 9.08 -3.25
N ALA A 8 12.48 8.96 -3.26
CA ALA A 8 13.17 7.68 -3.31
C ALA A 8 12.83 6.78 -2.11
N GLN A 9 12.76 7.36 -0.90
CA GLN A 9 12.38 6.62 0.32
C GLN A 9 10.91 6.20 0.29
N LEU A 10 10.03 7.02 -0.27
CA LEU A 10 8.61 6.68 -0.44
C LEU A 10 8.45 5.53 -1.43
N ARG A 11 9.16 5.55 -2.56
CA ARG A 11 9.15 4.47 -3.56
C ARG A 11 9.73 3.15 -3.03
N GLU A 12 10.76 3.22 -2.19
CA GLU A 12 11.31 2.05 -1.48
C GLU A 12 10.27 1.44 -0.54
N GLN A 13 9.60 2.27 0.27
CA GLN A 13 8.53 1.81 1.15
C GLN A 13 7.34 1.23 0.37
N LEU A 14 6.96 1.86 -0.75
CA LEU A 14 5.91 1.36 -1.63
C LEU A 14 6.25 -0.04 -2.16
N THR A 15 7.51 -0.27 -2.52
CA THR A 15 8.03 -1.56 -2.98
C THR A 15 7.99 -2.60 -1.85
N SER A 16 8.41 -2.24 -0.64
CA SER A 16 8.30 -3.13 0.54
C SER A 16 6.87 -3.58 0.77
N VAL A 17 5.92 -2.64 0.75
CA VAL A 17 4.50 -2.95 0.96
C VAL A 17 3.98 -3.89 -0.13
N LYS A 18 4.35 -3.68 -1.41
CA LYS A 18 3.98 -4.62 -2.49
C LYS A 18 4.51 -6.04 -2.26
N ASN A 19 5.70 -6.18 -1.68
CA ASN A 19 6.25 -7.49 -1.35
C ASN A 19 5.52 -8.14 -0.18
N GLU A 20 5.15 -7.35 0.85
CA GLU A 20 4.36 -7.82 2.00
C GLU A 20 2.95 -8.30 1.60
N MET A 21 2.38 -7.78 0.51
CA MET A 21 1.07 -8.17 -0.01
C MET A 21 1.05 -9.57 -0.67
N ALA A 22 2.20 -10.15 -0.97
CA ALA A 22 2.27 -11.45 -1.64
C ALA A 22 1.50 -12.54 -0.85
N PRO A 23 0.72 -13.40 -1.52
CA PRO A 23 0.71 -13.64 -2.96
C PRO A 23 -0.24 -12.72 -3.76
N TYR A 24 -0.93 -11.79 -3.11
CA TYR A 24 -1.95 -10.97 -3.76
C TYR A 24 -1.37 -9.67 -4.33
N THR A 25 -1.88 -9.26 -5.48
CA THR A 25 -1.58 -7.95 -6.07
C THR A 25 -2.50 -6.89 -5.47
N VAL A 26 -2.14 -5.61 -5.61
CA VAL A 26 -3.00 -4.48 -5.23
C VAL A 26 -4.40 -4.60 -5.84
N ASP A 27 -4.49 -4.99 -7.11
CA ASP A 27 -5.79 -5.13 -7.80
C ASP A 27 -6.63 -6.27 -7.23
N VAL A 28 -6.00 -7.38 -6.81
CA VAL A 28 -6.71 -8.47 -6.12
C VAL A 28 -7.22 -8.00 -4.77
N LEU A 29 -6.38 -7.31 -3.98
CA LEU A 29 -6.78 -6.78 -2.67
C LEU A 29 -7.92 -5.76 -2.79
N ARG A 30 -7.92 -4.89 -3.81
CA ARG A 30 -9.03 -3.97 -4.08
C ARG A 30 -10.34 -4.72 -4.34
N ARG A 31 -10.30 -5.76 -5.17
CA ARG A 31 -11.48 -6.60 -5.43
C ARG A 31 -11.97 -7.34 -4.18
N LEU A 32 -11.05 -7.82 -3.33
CA LEU A 32 -11.42 -8.44 -2.06
C LEU A 32 -12.09 -7.43 -1.11
N LYS A 33 -11.59 -6.19 -1.06
CA LYS A 33 -12.20 -5.09 -0.30
C LYS A 33 -13.60 -4.78 -0.80
N ASP A 34 -13.77 -4.62 -2.11
CA ASP A 34 -15.06 -4.37 -2.75
C ASP A 34 -16.07 -5.51 -2.51
N ALA A 35 -15.59 -6.75 -2.43
CA ALA A 35 -16.39 -7.93 -2.12
C ALA A 35 -16.68 -8.13 -0.62
N GLY A 36 -16.12 -7.29 0.27
CA GLY A 36 -16.21 -7.47 1.72
C GLY A 36 -15.50 -8.73 2.24
N ALA A 37 -14.57 -9.29 1.46
CA ALA A 37 -13.86 -10.53 1.74
C ALA A 37 -12.41 -10.31 2.20
N ILE A 38 -11.95 -9.06 2.25
CA ILE A 38 -10.61 -8.70 2.71
C ILE A 38 -10.48 -8.90 4.22
N ASN A 39 -9.36 -9.45 4.66
CA ASN A 39 -9.07 -9.50 6.09
C ASN A 39 -8.38 -8.21 6.57
N PHE A 40 -8.26 -8.05 7.90
CA PHE A 40 -7.69 -6.86 8.51
C PHE A 40 -6.26 -6.56 8.03
N GLU A 41 -5.41 -7.57 7.90
CA GLU A 41 -4.00 -7.38 7.56
C GLU A 41 -3.83 -6.98 6.09
N GLU A 42 -4.59 -7.64 5.20
CA GLU A 42 -4.67 -7.27 3.79
C GLU A 42 -5.18 -5.84 3.59
N GLU A 43 -6.21 -5.44 4.34
CA GLU A 43 -6.76 -4.08 4.29
C GLU A 43 -5.75 -3.05 4.84
N ARG A 44 -5.04 -3.39 5.93
CA ARG A 44 -3.99 -2.55 6.49
C ARG A 44 -2.86 -2.30 5.48
N LEU A 45 -2.42 -3.35 4.78
CA LEU A 45 -1.41 -3.25 3.73
C LEU A 45 -1.91 -2.44 2.54
N LEU A 46 -3.14 -2.68 2.08
CA LEU A 46 -3.75 -1.93 0.99
C LEU A 46 -3.87 -0.44 1.31
N ASN A 47 -4.35 -0.08 2.50
CA ASN A 47 -4.46 1.31 2.92
C ASN A 47 -3.08 1.99 3.02
N ARG A 48 -2.05 1.27 3.48
CA ARG A 48 -0.66 1.78 3.52
C ARG A 48 -0.12 2.02 2.11
N TYR A 49 -0.37 1.09 1.18
CA TYR A 49 -0.02 1.25 -0.23
C TYR A 49 -0.67 2.49 -0.84
N GLU A 50 -1.98 2.66 -0.66
CA GLU A 50 -2.74 3.77 -1.24
C GLU A 50 -2.28 5.12 -0.68
N SER A 51 -1.96 5.17 0.61
CA SER A 51 -1.39 6.36 1.25
C SER A 51 -0.01 6.73 0.67
N LEU A 52 0.88 5.75 0.51
CA LEU A 52 2.20 5.97 -0.09
C LEU A 52 2.08 6.39 -1.57
N ASN A 53 1.17 5.77 -2.32
CA ASN A 53 0.93 6.11 -3.71
C ASN A 53 0.39 7.55 -3.85
N TRP A 54 -0.50 7.98 -2.96
CA TRP A 54 -1.01 9.35 -2.93
C TRP A 54 0.10 10.37 -2.60
N LEU A 55 1.01 10.05 -1.68
CA LEU A 55 2.14 10.93 -1.36
C LEU A 55 3.18 11.04 -2.47
N ILE A 56 3.24 10.08 -3.40
CA ILE A 56 4.19 10.07 -4.52
C ILE A 56 3.59 10.75 -5.76
N GLU A 57 2.32 10.50 -6.04
CA GLU A 57 1.66 10.93 -7.29
C GLU A 57 0.77 12.18 -7.12
N GLY A 58 0.51 12.61 -5.88
CA GLY A 58 -0.26 13.81 -5.54
C GLY A 58 0.59 15.06 -5.43
#